data_AF-A0A662G4N1-F1
#
_entry.id   AF-A0A662G4N1-F1
#
_cell.length_a   1.000
_cell.length_b   1.000
_cell.length_c   1.000
_cell.angle_alpha   90.00
_cell.angle_beta   90.00
_cell.angle_gamma   90.00
#
_symmetry.space_group_name_H-M   'P 1'
#
loop_
_entity.id
_entity.type
_entity.pdbx_description
1 polymer ?
#
loop_
_entity_poly.entity_id
_entity_poly.type
_entity_poly.pdbx_seq_one_letter_code
_entity_poly.pdbx_strand_id
1 'polypeptide(L)'
;MELSLKAALRLYGVEYPRGHDVSQILLRVKERFPRWFADEIEKLAEISAELAKWRGPSMYGDEERGIPPSELFGKEHAGSAMKDAEFVYRVCRKLFRDFLKKMKKES
;
A
#
# COMPACT_ATOMS: atom_id res chain seq x y z
N MET A 1 -2.59 -5.19 2.84
CA MET A 1 -1.79 -4.02 2.40
C MET A 1 -2.69 -2.95 1.80
N GLU A 2 -3.27 -3.16 0.61
CA GLU A 2 -4.09 -2.16 -0.12
C GLU A 2 -5.13 -1.42 0.74
N LEU A 3 -5.90 -2.17 1.54
CA LEU A 3 -6.93 -1.60 2.42
C LEU A 3 -6.35 -0.63 3.46
N SER A 4 -5.11 -0.83 3.93
CA SER A 4 -4.45 0.07 4.88
C SER A 4 -4.11 1.42 4.24
N LEU A 5 -3.64 1.41 2.99
CA LEU A 5 -3.37 2.65 2.24
C LEU A 5 -4.67 3.38 1.89
N LYS A 6 -5.68 2.62 1.46
CA LYS A 6 -7.03 3.15 1.22
C LYS A 6 -7.64 3.78 2.48
N ALA A 7 -7.44 3.16 3.65
CA ALA A 7 -7.86 3.74 4.93
C ALA A 7 -7.11 5.04 5.25
N ALA A 8 -5.80 5.10 5.00
CA ALA A 8 -5.01 6.33 5.18
C ALA A 8 -5.50 7.48 4.29
N LEU A 9 -5.82 7.19 3.02
CA LEU A 9 -6.41 8.17 2.09
C LEU A 9 -7.76 8.67 2.59
N ARG A 10 -8.67 7.77 2.99
CA ARG A 10 -9.98 8.15 3.55
C ARG A 10 -9.87 8.98 4.82
N LEU A 11 -8.92 8.67 5.70
CA LEU A 11 -8.70 9.40 6.95
C LEU A 11 -8.41 10.90 6.69
N TYR A 12 -7.79 11.21 5.56
CA TYR A 12 -7.46 12.58 5.14
C TYR A 12 -8.46 13.15 4.10
N GLY A 13 -9.63 12.52 3.95
CA GLY A 13 -10.66 12.97 3.01
C GLY A 13 -10.19 12.95 1.56
N VAL A 14 -9.37 11.96 1.19
CA VAL A 14 -8.96 11.72 -0.20
C VAL A 14 -9.78 10.56 -0.75
N GLU A 15 -10.57 10.83 -1.80
CA GLU A 15 -11.19 9.77 -2.58
C GLU A 15 -10.19 9.18 -3.59
N TYR A 16 -10.32 7.90 -3.86
CA TYR A 16 -9.47 7.16 -4.80
C TYR A 16 -10.34 6.32 -5.75
N PRO A 17 -9.88 6.09 -7.00
CA PRO A 17 -10.60 5.29 -7.98
C PRO A 17 -10.77 3.84 -7.51
N ARG A 18 -11.73 3.09 -8.10
CA ARG A 18 -12.01 1.68 -7.74
C ARG A 18 -10.87 0.69 -8.06
N GLY A 19 -9.71 1.16 -8.51
CA GLY A 19 -8.54 0.34 -8.79
C GLY A 19 -7.86 -0.21 -7.55
N HIS A 20 -7.01 -1.21 -7.77
CA HIS A 20 -6.17 -1.83 -6.73
C HIS A 20 -4.89 -1.05 -6.46
N ASP A 21 -4.37 -0.36 -7.47
CA ASP A 21 -3.20 0.51 -7.31
C ASP A 21 -3.62 1.90 -6.82
N VAL A 22 -3.00 2.34 -5.71
CA VAL A 22 -3.16 3.68 -5.14
C VAL A 22 -1.85 4.47 -5.13
N SER A 23 -0.82 4.01 -5.85
CA SER A 23 0.51 4.62 -5.93
C SER A 23 0.46 6.10 -6.36
N GLN A 24 -0.19 6.38 -7.48
CA GLN A 24 -0.28 7.73 -8.06
C GLN A 24 -1.02 8.71 -7.16
N ILE A 25 -2.12 8.28 -6.52
CA ILE A 25 -2.88 9.14 -5.64
C ILE A 25 -2.11 9.45 -4.36
N LEU A 26 -1.36 8.48 -3.81
CA LEU A 26 -0.48 8.69 -2.65
C LEU A 26 0.57 9.77 -2.95
N LEU A 27 1.25 9.68 -4.09
CA LEU A 27 2.24 10.68 -4.51
C LEU A 27 1.61 12.07 -4.67
N ARG A 28 0.43 12.15 -5.29
CA ARG A 28 -0.26 13.41 -5.56
C ARG A 28 -0.70 14.14 -4.28
N VAL A 29 -1.09 13.40 -3.25
CA VAL A 29 -1.61 13.97 -2.00
C VAL A 29 -0.61 13.96 -0.86
N LYS A 30 0.69 13.73 -1.15
CA LYS A 30 1.73 13.56 -0.12
C LYS A 30 1.79 14.71 0.89
N GLU A 31 1.58 15.92 0.41
CA GLU A 31 1.65 17.15 1.23
C GLU A 31 0.46 17.31 2.19
N ARG A 32 -0.62 16.53 2.01
CA ARG A 32 -1.76 16.52 2.94
C ARG A 32 -1.46 15.75 4.22
N PHE A 33 -0.43 14.91 4.23
CA PHE A 33 -0.06 14.07 5.36
C PHE A 33 0.98 14.73 6.28
N PRO A 34 1.14 14.26 7.52
CA PRO A 34 2.24 14.69 8.39
C PRO A 34 3.59 14.38 7.74
N ARG A 35 4.59 15.24 7.95
CA ARG A 35 5.92 15.14 7.31
C ARG A 35 6.53 13.74 7.38
N TRP A 36 6.53 13.14 8.57
CA TRP A 36 7.07 11.79 8.76
C TRP A 36 6.38 10.71 7.92
N PHE A 37 5.09 10.87 7.58
CA PHE A 37 4.37 9.93 6.72
C PHE A 37 4.63 10.26 5.25
N ALA A 38 4.72 11.55 4.90
CA ALA A 38 5.08 11.99 3.56
C ALA A 38 6.47 11.47 3.14
N ASP A 39 7.42 11.39 4.07
CA ASP A 39 8.75 10.82 3.83
C ASP A 39 8.71 9.31 3.48
N GLU A 40 7.64 8.60 3.87
CA GLU A 40 7.46 7.17 3.56
C GLU A 40 6.65 6.93 2.26
N ILE A 41 5.99 7.98 1.72
CA ILE A 41 5.00 7.83 0.63
C ILE A 41 5.61 7.27 -0.65
N GLU A 42 6.84 7.63 -0.99
CA GLU A 42 7.50 7.11 -2.20
C GLU A 42 7.62 5.58 -2.14
N LYS A 43 8.07 5.06 -0.99
CA LYS A 43 8.15 3.62 -0.75
C LYS A 43 6.78 2.95 -0.68
N LEU A 44 5.79 3.59 -0.05
CA LEU A 44 4.42 3.07 -0.01
C LEU A 44 3.80 2.98 -1.42
N ALA A 45 4.11 3.95 -2.29
CA ALA A 45 3.63 3.98 -3.66
C ALA A 45 4.30 2.91 -4.51
N GLU A 46 5.61 2.70 -4.36
CA GLU A 46 6.37 1.62 -5.02
C GLU A 46 5.78 0.25 -4.67
N ILE A 47 5.61 -0.04 -3.37
CA ILE A 47 5.02 -1.29 -2.89
C ILE A 47 3.59 -1.48 -3.42
N SER A 48 2.79 -0.41 -3.45
CA SER A 48 1.43 -0.45 -4.01
C SER A 48 1.42 -0.86 -5.48
N ALA A 49 2.25 -0.19 -6.29
CA ALA A 49 2.32 -0.44 -7.73
C ALA A 49 2.83 -1.86 -8.02
N GLU A 50 3.88 -2.29 -7.32
CA GLU A 50 4.47 -3.62 -7.49
C GLU A 50 3.48 -4.73 -7.13
N LEU A 51 2.84 -4.66 -5.97
CA LEU A 51 1.88 -5.68 -5.56
C LEU A 51 0.60 -5.67 -6.42
N ALA A 52 0.18 -4.51 -6.90
CA ALA A 52 -0.93 -4.42 -7.86
C ALA A 52 -0.58 -5.11 -9.19
N LYS A 53 0.65 -4.93 -9.69
CA LYS A 53 1.16 -5.59 -10.90
C LYS A 53 1.18 -7.11 -10.75
N TRP A 54 1.66 -7.63 -9.63
CA TRP A 54 1.80 -9.08 -9.41
C TRP A 54 0.52 -9.78 -8.97
N ARG A 55 -0.56 -9.04 -8.68
CA ARG A 55 -1.84 -9.60 -8.25
C ARG A 55 -2.43 -10.61 -9.25
N GLY A 56 -2.39 -10.31 -10.55
CA GLY A 56 -2.87 -11.23 -11.59
C GLY A 56 -1.98 -12.47 -11.71
N PRO A 57 -0.68 -12.30 -11.99
CA PRO A 57 0.25 -13.42 -12.14
C PRO A 57 0.34 -14.33 -10.91
N SER A 58 0.20 -13.80 -9.69
CA SER A 58 0.20 -14.62 -8.46
C SER A 58 -1.02 -15.52 -8.31
N MET A 59 -2.12 -15.22 -9.01
CA MET A 59 -3.34 -16.02 -8.99
C MET A 59 -3.44 -16.96 -10.18
N TYR A 60 -3.07 -16.48 -11.38
CA TYR A 60 -3.33 -17.19 -12.63
C TYR A 60 -2.07 -17.65 -13.36
N GLY A 61 -0.91 -17.18 -12.94
CA GLY A 61 0.35 -17.44 -13.64
C GLY A 61 0.52 -16.50 -14.82
N ASP A 62 1.46 -16.83 -15.69
CA ASP A 62 1.64 -16.19 -16.99
C ASP A 62 0.86 -17.01 -18.01
N GLU A 63 -0.39 -16.62 -18.24
CA GLU A 63 -1.30 -17.33 -19.15
C GLU A 63 -0.81 -17.32 -20.60
N GLU A 64 -0.12 -16.26 -21.02
CA GLU A 64 0.42 -16.13 -22.39
C GLU A 64 1.54 -17.15 -22.62
N ARG A 65 2.36 -17.40 -21.59
CA ARG A 65 3.48 -18.36 -21.65
C ARG A 65 3.16 -19.73 -21.06
N GLY A 66 1.95 -19.92 -20.51
CA GLY A 66 1.52 -21.15 -19.86
C GLY A 66 2.26 -21.49 -18.55
N ILE A 67 2.84 -20.49 -17.87
CA ILE A 67 3.66 -20.70 -16.67
C ILE A 67 2.79 -20.57 -15.42
N PRO A 68 2.70 -21.59 -14.54
CA PRO A 68 1.89 -21.51 -13.33
C PRO A 68 2.49 -20.57 -12.27
N PRO A 69 1.67 -20.01 -11.36
CA PRO A 69 2.16 -19.14 -10.27
C PRO A 69 3.29 -19.74 -9.43
N SER A 70 3.26 -21.05 -9.19
CA SER A 70 4.25 -21.75 -8.37
C SER A 70 5.66 -21.74 -8.96
N GLU A 71 5.78 -21.55 -10.27
CA GLU A 71 7.06 -21.42 -10.97
C GLU A 71 7.52 -19.96 -11.05
N LEU A 72 6.57 -19.01 -11.07
CA LEU A 72 6.86 -17.57 -11.08
C LEU A 72 7.23 -17.02 -9.70
N PHE A 73 6.70 -17.59 -8.62
CA PHE A 73 6.88 -17.08 -7.25
C PHE A 73 7.46 -18.13 -6.32
N GLY A 74 8.75 -17.97 -6.00
CA GLY A 74 9.43 -18.71 -4.96
C GLY A 74 9.29 -18.13 -3.55
N LYS A 75 9.93 -18.78 -2.57
CA LYS A 75 9.94 -18.36 -1.15
C LYS A 75 10.47 -16.95 -0.93
N GLU A 76 11.42 -16.51 -1.73
CA GLU A 76 12.00 -15.16 -1.61
C GLU A 76 10.99 -14.06 -1.95
N HIS A 77 10.20 -14.26 -3.02
CA HIS A 77 9.11 -13.35 -3.39
C HIS A 77 8.04 -13.26 -2.31
N ALA A 78 7.65 -14.40 -1.73
CA ALA A 78 6.71 -14.44 -0.61
C ALA A 78 7.28 -13.70 0.62
N GLY A 79 8.57 -13.88 0.91
CA GLY A 79 9.25 -13.20 2.01
C GLY A 79 9.31 -11.68 1.82
N SER A 80 9.61 -11.20 0.60
CA SER A 80 9.61 -9.77 0.30
C SER A 80 8.20 -9.17 0.44
N ALA A 81 7.21 -9.79 -0.20
CA ALA A 81 5.82 -9.34 -0.14
C ALA A 81 5.28 -9.27 1.29
N MET A 82 5.68 -10.20 2.16
CA MET A 82 5.32 -10.17 3.58
C MET A 82 5.94 -8.97 4.30
N LYS A 83 7.25 -8.72 4.11
CA LYS A 83 7.93 -7.57 4.70
C LYS A 83 7.32 -6.25 4.25
N ASP A 84 6.95 -6.14 2.98
CA ASP A 84 6.31 -4.96 2.42
C ASP A 84 4.91 -4.74 3.01
N ALA A 85 4.12 -5.81 3.14
CA ALA A 85 2.81 -5.76 3.77
C ALA A 85 2.90 -5.33 5.24
N GLU A 86 3.87 -5.86 6.00
CA GLU A 86 4.12 -5.48 7.39
C GLU A 86 4.55 -4.02 7.51
N PHE A 87 5.45 -3.57 6.63
CA PHE A 87 5.89 -2.18 6.57
C PHE A 87 4.71 -1.23 6.35
N VAL A 88 3.91 -1.47 5.31
CA VAL A 88 2.73 -0.64 4.99
C VAL A 88 1.76 -0.61 6.17
N TYR A 89 1.43 -1.77 6.74
CA TYR A 89 0.52 -1.86 7.88
C TYR A 89 1.03 -1.05 9.08
N ARG A 90 2.31 -1.19 9.42
CA ARG A 90 2.93 -0.48 10.54
C ARG A 90 2.88 1.05 10.36
N VAL A 91 3.20 1.53 9.17
CA VAL A 91 3.21 2.96 8.83
C VAL A 91 1.79 3.54 8.87
N CYS A 92 0.81 2.90 8.22
CA CYS A 92 -0.59 3.32 8.27
C CYS A 92 -1.19 3.26 9.70
N ARG A 93 -0.84 2.24 10.49
CA ARG A 93 -1.30 2.13 11.89
C ARG A 93 -0.72 3.23 12.78
N LYS A 94 0.52 3.68 12.52
CA LYS A 94 1.10 4.84 13.22
C LYS A 94 0.30 6.10 12.86
N LEU A 95 0.03 6.32 11.56
CA LEU A 95 -0.74 7.47 11.08
C LEU A 95 -2.11 7.56 11.75
N PHE A 96 -2.84 6.44 11.77
CA PHE A 96 -4.15 6.37 12.41
C PHE A 96 -4.10 6.71 13.91
N ARG A 97 -3.12 6.18 14.64
CA ARG A 97 -2.96 6.47 16.07
C ARG A 97 -2.65 7.94 16.33
N ASP A 98 -1.78 8.55 15.53
CA ASP A 98 -1.43 9.96 15.67
C ASP A 98 -2.64 10.86 15.34
N PHE A 99 -3.41 10.51 14.32
CA PHE A 99 -4.66 11.19 13.98
C PHE A 99 -5.68 11.15 15.13
N LEU A 100 -5.92 9.97 15.73
CA LEU A 100 -6.83 9.84 16.88
C LEU A 100 -6.37 10.64 18.09
N LYS A 101 -5.06 10.67 18.37
CA LYS A 101 -4.49 11.49 19.46
C LYS A 101 -4.73 12.98 19.22
N LYS A 102 -4.62 13.44 17.98
CA LYS A 102 -4.87 14.83 17.62
C LYS A 102 -6.33 15.21 17.85
N MET A 103 -7.28 14.38 17.38
CA MET A 103 -8.72 14.64 17.60
C MET A 103 -9.09 14.72 19.08
N LYS A 104 -8.52 13.86 19.94
CA LYS A 104 -8.78 13.89 21.39
C LYS A 104 -8.20 15.12 22.11
N LYS A 105 -7.24 15.83 21.52
CA LYS A 105 -6.68 17.07 22.08
C LYS A 105 -7.47 18.31 21.65
N GLU A 106 -8.28 18.18 20.61
CA GLU A 106 -9.08 19.27 20.02
C GLU A 106 -10.56 19.19 20.45
N SER A 107 -10.94 18.18 21.26
CA SER A 107 -12.24 18.05 21.96
C SER A 107 -12.08 18.31 23.45
#